data_AF-A0A6L9F175-F1
#
_entry.id   AF-A0A6L9F175-F1
#
_cell.length_a   1.000
_cell.length_b   1.000
_cell.length_c   1.000
_cell.angle_alpha   90.00
_cell.angle_beta   90.00
_cell.angle_gamma   90.00
#
_symmetry.space_group_name_H-M   'P 1'
#
loop_
_entity.id
_entity.type
_entity.pdbx_description
1 polymer ?
#
loop_
_entity_poly.entity_id
_entity_poly.type
_entity_poly.pdbx_seq_one_letter_code
_entity_poly.pdbx_strand_id
1 'polypeptide(L)'
;MEQDIADWKNLWEEEKSSPINLDNLTKQLVKIEKKNKRDRILILITFPFTLIVLATILPLFKSYYYLFSIACICIGMLIILVQLYKSKIKKYSDEKDFNNQEFIKSNIKSLKESVITTSKYMWIYTALFLLGLNIGYIEILKSLDLLVRILIHSGVTLTILLFMYSGIKKRNKKNKKEILPLIDELQNLIN
;
A
#
# COMPACT_ATOMS: atom_id res chain seq x y z
N MET A 1 15.02 -49.28 23.98
CA MET A 1 16.14 -48.54 24.60
C MET A 1 16.94 -47.75 23.56
N GLU A 2 17.54 -48.36 22.53
CA GLU A 2 18.23 -47.60 21.47
C GLU A 2 17.27 -46.76 20.60
N GLN A 3 16.06 -47.27 20.33
CA GLN A 3 15.01 -46.53 19.62
C GLN A 3 14.51 -45.32 20.42
N ASP A 4 14.31 -45.48 21.73
CA ASP A 4 13.86 -44.39 22.60
C ASP A 4 14.89 -43.26 22.67
N ILE A 5 16.19 -43.58 22.67
CA ILE A 5 17.26 -42.57 22.68
C ILE A 5 17.32 -41.81 21.35
N ALA A 6 17.06 -42.49 20.22
CA ALA A 6 16.99 -41.86 18.91
C ALA A 6 15.79 -40.90 18.79
N ASP A 7 14.64 -41.29 19.33
CA ASP A 7 13.43 -40.47 19.35
C ASP A 7 13.60 -39.23 20.24
N TRP A 8 14.24 -39.38 21.41
CA TRP A 8 14.57 -38.25 22.28
C TRP A 8 15.59 -37.29 21.64
N LYS A 9 16.56 -37.80 20.88
CA LYS A 9 17.52 -36.97 20.15
C LYS A 9 16.85 -36.21 19.01
N ASN A 10 15.93 -36.85 18.28
CA ASN A 10 15.17 -36.20 17.22
C ASN A 10 14.23 -35.11 17.79
N LEU A 11 13.56 -35.37 18.91
CA LEU A 11 12.76 -34.36 19.61
C LEU A 11 13.61 -33.20 20.12
N TRP A 12 14.82 -33.46 20.63
CA TRP A 12 15.75 -32.42 21.08
C TRP A 12 16.39 -31.63 19.91
N GLU A 13 16.55 -32.26 18.75
CA GLU A 13 16.99 -31.59 17.51
C GLU A 13 15.85 -30.81 16.83
N GLU A 14 14.59 -31.25 16.96
CA GLU A 14 13.40 -30.49 16.56
C GLU A 14 13.14 -29.30 17.51
N GLU A 15 13.44 -29.44 18.81
CA GLU A 15 13.35 -28.36 19.81
C GLU A 15 14.53 -27.37 19.70
N LYS A 16 15.66 -27.79 19.12
CA LYS A 16 16.66 -26.88 18.53
C LYS A 16 16.15 -26.34 17.20
N SER A 17 14.99 -25.69 17.25
CA SER A 17 14.49 -24.83 16.19
C SER A 17 15.65 -24.00 15.64
N SER A 18 15.87 -24.08 14.32
CA SER A 18 16.95 -23.36 13.64
C SER A 18 17.08 -21.95 14.21
N PRO A 19 18.27 -21.51 14.65
CA PRO A 19 18.43 -20.22 15.30
C PRO A 19 17.77 -19.16 14.43
N ILE A 20 16.78 -18.45 14.98
CA ILE A 20 16.01 -17.46 14.24
C ILE A 20 17.02 -16.51 13.60
N ASN A 21 17.03 -16.50 12.27
CA ASN A 21 18.02 -15.75 11.51
C ASN A 21 17.63 -14.27 11.52
N LEU A 22 17.98 -13.57 12.60
CA LEU A 22 17.72 -12.14 12.81
C LEU A 22 18.26 -11.29 11.66
N ASP A 23 19.38 -11.68 11.07
CA ASP A 23 19.96 -11.06 9.88
C ASP A 23 19.01 -11.11 8.68
N ASN A 24 18.38 -12.26 8.45
CA ASN A 24 17.43 -12.44 7.36
C ASN A 24 16.16 -11.59 7.59
N LEU A 25 15.60 -11.61 8.81
CA LEU A 25 14.46 -10.77 9.19
C LEU A 25 14.73 -9.29 8.97
N THR A 26 15.91 -8.85 9.40
CA THR A 26 16.36 -7.46 9.25
C THR A 26 16.51 -7.09 7.77
N LYS A 27 17.14 -7.95 6.97
CA LYS A 27 17.26 -7.74 5.51
C LYS A 27 15.89 -7.62 4.85
N GLN A 28 14.91 -8.43 5.25
CA GLN A 28 13.54 -8.36 4.73
C GLN A 28 12.83 -7.05 5.12
N LEU A 29 12.90 -6.64 6.39
CA LEU A 29 12.35 -5.38 6.86
C LEU A 29 12.95 -4.18 6.13
N VAL A 30 14.28 -4.14 5.96
CA VAL A 30 14.99 -3.09 5.23
C VAL A 30 14.55 -3.05 3.76
N LYS A 31 14.40 -4.22 3.12
CA LYS A 31 13.93 -4.31 1.72
C LYS A 31 12.53 -3.73 1.58
N ILE A 32 11.62 -4.05 2.50
CA ILE A 32 10.25 -3.51 2.50
C ILE A 32 10.28 -2.00 2.75
N GLU A 33 11.06 -1.51 3.72
CA GLU A 33 11.13 -0.09 4.03
C GLU A 33 11.73 0.73 2.87
N LYS A 34 12.75 0.21 2.17
CA LYS A 34 13.29 0.85 0.95
C LYS A 34 12.21 1.03 -0.11
N LYS A 35 11.38 0.01 -0.32
CA LYS A 35 10.25 0.06 -1.26
C LYS A 35 9.19 1.06 -0.79
N ASN A 36 8.79 1.03 0.48
CA ASN A 36 7.82 1.98 1.04
C ASN A 36 8.32 3.42 0.97
N LYS A 37 9.63 3.64 1.18
CA LYS A 37 10.27 4.96 1.00
C LYS A 37 10.15 5.45 -0.43
N ARG A 38 10.40 4.57 -1.41
CA ARG A 38 10.22 4.91 -2.83
C ARG A 38 8.77 5.27 -3.14
N ASP A 39 7.79 4.50 -2.63
CA ASP A 39 6.37 4.80 -2.81
C ASP A 39 6.00 6.17 -2.22
N ARG A 40 6.53 6.53 -1.04
CA ARG A 40 6.35 7.86 -0.42
C ARG A 40 6.93 8.99 -1.27
N ILE A 41 8.13 8.81 -1.82
CA ILE A 41 8.74 9.80 -2.70
C ILE A 41 7.94 9.95 -3.99
N LEU A 42 7.50 8.84 -4.58
CA LEU A 42 6.68 8.85 -5.79
C LEU A 42 5.39 9.63 -5.59
N ILE A 43 4.66 9.41 -4.48
CA ILE A 43 3.42 10.16 -4.24
C ILE A 43 3.69 11.65 -3.96
N LEU A 44 4.78 11.99 -3.28
CA LEU A 44 5.16 13.38 -3.03
C LEU A 44 5.49 14.15 -4.31
N ILE A 45 5.96 13.47 -5.35
CA ILE A 45 6.22 14.05 -6.68
C ILE A 45 4.93 14.03 -7.52
N THR A 46 4.24 12.90 -7.56
CA THR A 46 3.06 12.69 -8.43
C THR A 46 1.90 13.57 -8.00
N PHE A 47 1.73 13.82 -6.70
CA PHE A 47 0.63 14.64 -6.19
C PHE A 47 0.69 16.09 -6.71
N PRO A 48 1.74 16.90 -6.45
CA PRO A 48 1.81 18.26 -6.98
C PRO A 48 1.82 18.28 -8.52
N PHE A 49 2.47 17.32 -9.16
CA PHE A 49 2.45 17.20 -10.62
C PHE A 49 1.02 17.03 -11.15
N THR A 50 0.22 16.17 -10.54
CA THR A 50 -1.19 15.96 -10.92
C THR A 50 -2.00 17.24 -10.74
N LEU A 51 -1.78 17.99 -9.65
CA LEU A 51 -2.47 19.26 -9.43
C LEU A 51 -2.11 20.32 -10.48
N ILE A 52 -0.83 20.42 -10.86
CA ILE A 52 -0.38 21.33 -11.92
C ILE A 52 -1.03 20.98 -13.26
N VAL A 53 -1.09 19.69 -13.59
CA VAL A 53 -1.74 19.21 -14.82
C VAL A 53 -3.24 19.55 -14.80
N LEU A 54 -3.94 19.26 -13.70
CA LEU A 54 -5.36 19.56 -13.57
C LEU A 54 -5.63 21.07 -13.61
N ALA A 55 -4.80 21.89 -12.96
CA ALA A 55 -4.95 23.35 -12.95
C ALA A 55 -4.70 23.98 -14.33
N THR A 56 -3.82 23.38 -15.14
CA THR A 56 -3.53 23.85 -16.50
C THR A 56 -4.64 23.45 -17.49
N ILE A 57 -5.19 22.25 -17.36
CA ILE A 57 -6.19 21.72 -18.29
C ILE A 57 -7.61 22.22 -17.95
N LEU A 58 -7.96 22.28 -16.66
CA LEU A 58 -9.30 22.61 -16.21
C LEU A 58 -9.43 24.11 -15.90
N PRO A 59 -10.44 24.81 -16.46
CA PRO A 59 -10.69 26.20 -16.11
C PRO A 59 -11.38 26.28 -14.73
N LEU A 60 -10.57 26.19 -13.67
CA LEU A 60 -10.97 25.97 -12.27
C LEU A 60 -12.10 26.86 -11.77
N PHE A 61 -12.09 28.12 -12.17
CA PHE A 61 -13.04 29.13 -11.68
C PHE A 61 -14.32 29.24 -12.51
N LYS A 62 -14.44 28.47 -13.61
CA LYS A 62 -15.63 28.53 -14.47
C LYS A 62 -16.79 27.66 -13.98
N SER A 63 -16.52 26.62 -13.19
CA SER A 63 -17.55 25.67 -12.75
C SER A 63 -17.20 24.97 -11.44
N TYR A 64 -18.20 24.82 -10.57
CA TYR A 64 -18.08 24.07 -9.32
C TYR A 64 -17.73 22.59 -9.54
N TYR A 65 -18.06 22.02 -10.71
CA TYR A 65 -17.71 20.64 -11.05
C TYR A 65 -16.18 20.43 -11.09
N TYR A 66 -15.41 21.40 -11.58
CA TYR A 66 -13.95 21.30 -11.63
C TYR A 66 -13.33 21.35 -10.23
N LEU A 67 -13.83 22.24 -9.37
CA LEU A 67 -13.39 22.32 -7.97
C LEU A 67 -13.69 21.03 -7.22
N PHE A 68 -14.89 20.47 -7.42
CA PHE A 68 -15.27 19.21 -6.78
C PHE A 68 -14.44 18.02 -7.28
N SER A 69 -14.19 17.98 -8.60
CA SER A 69 -13.30 16.99 -9.22
C SER A 69 -11.91 16.96 -8.57
N ILE A 70 -11.29 18.14 -8.44
CA ILE A 70 -9.98 18.30 -7.82
C ILE A 70 -10.04 17.94 -6.34
N ALA A 71 -11.06 18.40 -5.60
CA ALA A 71 -11.21 18.08 -4.19
C ALA A 71 -11.27 16.56 -3.96
N CYS A 72 -12.05 15.82 -4.74
CA CYS A 72 -12.13 14.36 -4.66
C CYS A 72 -10.76 13.69 -4.92
N ILE A 73 -10.05 14.11 -5.96
CA ILE A 73 -8.73 13.57 -6.29
C ILE A 73 -7.72 13.88 -5.18
N CYS A 74 -7.71 15.12 -4.67
CA CYS A 74 -6.87 15.55 -3.54
C CYS A 74 -7.12 14.69 -2.30
N ILE A 75 -8.39 14.53 -1.89
CA ILE A 75 -8.76 13.72 -0.73
C ILE A 75 -8.28 12.29 -0.91
N GLY A 76 -8.48 11.70 -2.10
CA GLY A 76 -7.99 10.37 -2.40
C GLY A 76 -6.47 10.23 -2.24
N MET A 77 -5.71 11.19 -2.78
CA MET A 77 -4.24 11.18 -2.67
C MET A 77 -3.77 11.38 -1.23
N LEU A 78 -4.41 12.28 -0.47
CA LEU A 78 -4.10 12.52 0.94
C LEU A 78 -4.34 11.27 1.80
N ILE A 79 -5.43 10.54 1.54
CA ILE A 79 -5.70 9.27 2.23
C ILE A 79 -4.54 8.30 2.02
N ILE A 80 -4.08 8.11 0.78
CA ILE A 80 -2.95 7.21 0.50
C ILE A 80 -1.67 7.73 1.15
N LEU A 81 -1.41 9.03 1.09
CA LEU A 81 -0.24 9.63 1.72
C LEU A 81 -0.20 9.34 3.23
N VAL A 82 -1.29 9.62 3.95
CA VAL A 82 -1.40 9.34 5.39
C VAL A 82 -1.14 7.87 5.69
N GLN A 83 -1.71 6.96 4.90
CA GLN A 83 -1.53 5.52 5.10
C GLN A 83 -0.09 5.06 4.82
N LEU A 84 0.57 5.64 3.81
CA LEU A 84 1.99 5.36 3.55
C LEU A 84 2.90 5.82 4.70
N TYR A 85 2.58 6.92 5.38
CA TYR A 85 3.31 7.35 6.57
C TYR A 85 3.02 6.47 7.79
N LYS A 86 1.78 5.99 7.97
CA LYS A 86 1.45 5.00 9.01
C LYS A 86 2.19 3.67 8.83
N SER A 87 2.44 3.27 7.58
CA SER A 87 3.17 2.04 7.24
C SER A 87 4.70 2.13 7.35
N LYS A 88 5.24 3.23 7.90
CA LYS A 88 6.68 3.43 8.03
C LYS A 88 7.27 2.46 9.06
N ILE A 89 8.31 1.73 8.66
CA ILE A 89 9.03 0.82 9.54
C ILE A 89 10.04 1.63 10.35
N LYS A 90 10.12 1.39 11.67
CA LYS A 90 11.11 2.06 12.52
C LYS A 90 12.50 1.54 12.14
N LYS A 91 13.45 2.48 11.98
CA LYS A 91 14.85 2.09 11.82
C LYS A 91 15.36 1.57 13.15
N TYR A 92 16.15 0.52 13.05
CA TYR A 92 16.92 -0.04 14.13
C TYR A 92 18.22 0.76 14.32
N SER A 93 18.69 0.84 15.57
CA SER A 93 20.02 1.35 15.90
C SER A 93 20.96 0.28 16.50
N ASP A 94 20.47 -0.74 17.22
CA ASP A 94 21.33 -1.79 17.86
C ASP A 94 20.58 -3.07 18.27
N GLU A 95 21.27 -4.22 18.48
CA GLU A 95 20.67 -5.58 18.61
C GLU A 95 19.64 -5.69 19.74
N LYS A 96 19.79 -4.80 20.72
CA LYS A 96 18.86 -4.58 21.82
C LYS A 96 17.44 -4.21 21.38
N ASP A 97 17.28 -3.63 20.20
CA ASP A 97 15.98 -3.27 19.64
C ASP A 97 15.13 -4.50 19.29
N PHE A 98 15.74 -5.64 18.90
CA PHE A 98 14.99 -6.89 18.67
C PHE A 98 14.64 -7.63 19.95
N ASN A 99 15.33 -7.35 21.06
CA ASN A 99 14.89 -7.78 22.38
C ASN A 99 13.79 -6.88 22.96
N ASN A 100 13.50 -5.73 22.33
CA ASN A 100 12.44 -4.84 22.75
C ASN A 100 11.11 -5.24 22.09
N GLN A 101 10.21 -5.84 22.87
CA GLN A 101 8.88 -6.23 22.41
C GLN A 101 8.09 -5.05 21.79
N GLU A 102 8.28 -3.81 22.26
CA GLU A 102 7.61 -2.64 21.68
C GLU A 102 8.08 -2.34 20.26
N PHE A 103 9.37 -2.57 19.98
CA PHE A 103 9.92 -2.39 18.64
C PHE A 103 9.32 -3.38 17.65
N ILE A 104 9.28 -4.66 18.03
CA ILE A 104 8.68 -5.72 17.19
C ILE A 104 7.19 -5.44 16.99
N LYS A 105 6.43 -5.14 18.05
CA LYS A 105 4.99 -4.78 17.96
C LYS A 105 4.76 -3.58 17.04
N SER A 106 5.61 -2.55 17.12
CA SER A 106 5.53 -1.38 16.25
C SER A 106 5.74 -1.74 14.78
N ASN A 107 6.71 -2.61 14.47
CA ASN A 107 6.99 -3.01 13.10
C ASN A 107 5.89 -3.94 12.54
N ILE A 108 5.36 -4.86 13.35
CA ILE A 108 4.17 -5.65 12.98
C ILE A 108 3.01 -4.73 12.63
N LYS A 109 2.75 -3.68 13.44
CA LYS A 109 1.72 -2.69 13.14
C LYS A 109 1.96 -2.02 11.79
N SER A 110 3.16 -1.51 11.54
CA SER A 110 3.51 -0.86 10.27
C SER A 110 3.34 -1.78 9.05
N LEU A 111 3.72 -3.06 9.18
CA LEU A 111 3.53 -4.07 8.14
C LEU A 111 2.03 -4.34 7.87
N LYS A 112 1.22 -4.47 8.93
CA LYS A 112 -0.25 -4.61 8.81
C LYS A 112 -0.87 -3.40 8.12
N GLU A 113 -0.45 -2.18 8.46
CA GLU A 113 -0.90 -0.96 7.80
C GLU A 113 -0.55 -0.97 6.29
N SER A 114 0.60 -1.48 5.88
CA SER A 114 0.97 -1.63 4.45
C SER A 114 0.03 -2.59 3.70
N VAL A 115 -0.38 -3.68 4.37
CA VAL A 115 -1.37 -4.63 3.83
C VAL A 115 -2.73 -3.95 3.67
N ILE A 116 -3.23 -3.28 4.72
CA ILE A 116 -4.53 -2.58 4.71
C ILE A 116 -4.52 -1.44 3.68
N THR A 117 -3.41 -0.74 3.53
CA THR A 117 -3.23 0.30 2.50
C THR A 117 -3.55 -0.28 1.13
N THR A 118 -3.00 -1.45 0.82
CA THR A 118 -3.17 -2.11 -0.48
C THR A 118 -4.56 -2.73 -0.64
N SER A 119 -5.07 -3.39 0.40
CA SER A 119 -6.32 -4.16 0.30
C SER A 119 -7.58 -3.33 0.42
N LYS A 120 -7.52 -2.16 1.09
CA LYS A 120 -8.67 -1.30 1.36
C LYS A 120 -8.49 0.12 0.84
N TYR A 121 -7.43 0.81 1.26
CA TYR A 121 -7.31 2.24 0.96
C TYR A 121 -7.02 2.55 -0.50
N MET A 122 -6.31 1.68 -1.23
CA MET A 122 -6.17 1.80 -2.68
C MET A 122 -7.50 1.73 -3.43
N TRP A 123 -8.47 0.96 -2.94
CA TRP A 123 -9.82 0.93 -3.53
C TRP A 123 -10.61 2.21 -3.23
N ILE A 124 -10.50 2.73 -2.01
CA ILE A 124 -11.10 4.02 -1.62
C ILE A 124 -10.53 5.14 -2.51
N TYR A 125 -9.21 5.17 -2.69
CA TYR A 125 -8.55 6.09 -3.62
C TYR A 125 -9.06 5.93 -5.05
N THR A 126 -9.16 4.69 -5.56
CA THR A 126 -9.65 4.41 -6.91
C THR A 126 -11.07 4.94 -7.11
N ALA A 127 -11.97 4.73 -6.13
CA ALA A 127 -13.34 5.21 -6.19
C ALA A 127 -13.40 6.75 -6.21
N LEU A 128 -12.65 7.42 -5.33
CA LEU A 128 -12.57 8.88 -5.29
C LEU A 128 -11.96 9.48 -6.56
N PHE A 129 -10.94 8.83 -7.10
CA PHE A 129 -10.29 9.24 -8.34
C PHE A 129 -11.22 9.13 -9.54
N LEU A 130 -11.93 8.00 -9.68
CA LEU A 130 -12.93 7.81 -10.73
C LEU A 130 -14.09 8.79 -10.61
N LEU A 131 -14.57 9.03 -9.40
CA LEU A 131 -15.64 9.98 -9.14
C LEU A 131 -15.20 11.41 -9.49
N GLY A 132 -14.00 11.81 -9.05
CA GLY A 132 -13.44 13.11 -9.39
C GLY A 132 -13.27 13.28 -10.90
N LEU A 133 -12.70 12.30 -11.60
CA LEU A 133 -12.54 12.37 -13.05
C LEU A 133 -13.88 12.47 -13.80
N ASN A 134 -14.84 11.62 -13.44
CA ASN A 134 -16.15 11.64 -14.09
C ASN A 134 -16.85 12.98 -13.87
N ILE A 135 -16.79 13.55 -12.68
CA ILE A 135 -17.37 14.88 -12.43
C ILE A 135 -16.66 15.96 -13.23
N GLY A 136 -15.32 15.91 -13.31
CA GLY A 136 -14.54 16.87 -14.09
C GLY A 136 -14.90 16.85 -15.58
N TYR A 137 -15.21 15.67 -16.14
CA TYR A 137 -15.58 15.54 -17.55
C TYR A 137 -17.00 15.99 -17.89
N ILE A 138 -17.90 16.15 -16.91
CA ILE A 138 -19.29 16.55 -17.19
C ILE A 138 -19.34 17.86 -18.00
N GLU A 139 -18.57 18.86 -17.57
CA GLU A 139 -18.58 20.18 -18.20
C GLU A 139 -17.78 20.19 -19.52
N ILE A 140 -16.67 19.44 -19.59
CA ILE A 140 -15.84 19.34 -20.79
C ILE A 140 -16.61 18.70 -21.95
N LEU A 141 -17.34 17.63 -21.66
CA LEU A 141 -18.01 16.83 -22.68
C LEU A 141 -19.42 17.35 -22.99
N LYS A 142 -19.86 18.45 -22.39
CA LYS A 142 -21.24 18.97 -22.49
C LYS A 142 -21.66 19.31 -23.92
N SER A 143 -20.72 19.71 -24.77
CA SER A 143 -20.95 20.04 -26.19
C SER A 143 -21.07 18.82 -27.11
N LEU A 144 -20.76 17.62 -26.62
CA LEU A 144 -20.84 16.38 -27.39
C LEU A 144 -22.22 15.73 -27.26
N ASP A 145 -22.56 14.91 -28.25
CA ASP A 145 -23.77 14.09 -28.22
C ASP A 145 -23.79 13.14 -27.01
N LEU A 146 -24.99 12.84 -26.51
CA LEU A 146 -25.19 12.02 -25.32
C LEU A 146 -24.52 10.64 -25.42
N LEU A 147 -24.61 9.97 -26.58
CA LEU A 147 -24.01 8.65 -26.77
C LEU A 147 -22.49 8.73 -26.68
N VAL A 148 -21.89 9.73 -27.33
CA VAL A 148 -20.44 9.96 -27.30
C VAL A 148 -19.97 10.25 -25.87
N ARG A 149 -20.73 11.05 -25.12
CA ARG A 149 -20.43 11.35 -23.70
C ARG A 149 -20.42 10.08 -22.86
N ILE A 150 -21.45 9.25 -22.96
CA ILE A 150 -21.56 7.99 -22.22
C ILE A 150 -20.39 7.07 -22.57
N LEU A 151 -20.06 6.92 -23.86
CA LEU A 151 -18.94 6.10 -24.32
C LEU A 151 -17.60 6.58 -23.74
N ILE A 152 -17.35 7.88 -23.70
CA ILE A 152 -16.12 8.44 -23.12
C ILE A 152 -16.07 8.17 -21.60
N HIS A 153 -17.14 8.49 -20.87
CA HIS A 153 -17.19 8.25 -19.42
C HIS A 153 -16.98 6.78 -19.07
N SER A 154 -17.70 5.88 -19.75
CA SER A 154 -17.59 4.44 -19.53
C SER A 154 -16.23 3.89 -19.96
N GLY A 155 -15.71 4.31 -21.12
CA GLY A 155 -14.43 3.86 -21.64
C GLY A 155 -13.26 4.25 -20.75
N VAL A 156 -13.21 5.51 -20.30
CA VAL A 156 -12.16 5.99 -19.38
C VAL A 156 -12.28 5.29 -18.02
N THR A 157 -13.50 5.18 -17.48
CA THR A 157 -13.74 4.51 -16.19
C THR A 157 -13.29 3.06 -16.23
N LEU A 158 -13.68 2.31 -17.26
CA LEU A 158 -13.31 0.90 -17.40
C LEU A 158 -11.80 0.72 -17.53
N THR A 159 -11.15 1.58 -18.32
CA THR A 159 -9.69 1.54 -18.52
C THR A 159 -8.94 1.75 -17.21
N ILE A 160 -9.30 2.78 -16.45
CA ILE A 160 -8.68 3.07 -15.15
C ILE A 160 -8.96 1.94 -14.16
N LEU A 161 -10.19 1.44 -14.11
CA LEU A 161 -10.57 0.37 -13.18
C LEU A 161 -9.77 -0.90 -13.46
N LEU A 162 -9.59 -1.29 -14.72
CA LEU A 162 -8.79 -2.46 -15.11
C LEU A 162 -7.31 -2.29 -14.72
N PHE A 163 -6.75 -1.09 -14.96
CA PHE A 163 -5.37 -0.79 -14.59
C PHE A 163 -5.17 -0.85 -13.07
N MET A 164 -6.05 -0.20 -12.30
CA MET A 164 -6.02 -0.17 -10.84
C MET A 164 -6.24 -1.57 -10.25
N TYR A 165 -7.23 -2.32 -10.74
CA TYR A 165 -7.48 -3.70 -10.31
C TYR A 165 -6.24 -4.57 -10.50
N SER A 166 -5.61 -4.50 -11.67
CA SER A 166 -4.41 -5.27 -11.98
C SER A 166 -3.23 -4.91 -11.06
N GLY A 167 -3.02 -3.61 -10.83
CA GLY A 167 -2.00 -3.10 -9.92
C GLY A 167 -2.21 -3.54 -8.47
N ILE A 168 -3.43 -3.37 -7.95
CA ILE A 168 -3.81 -3.75 -6.59
C ILE A 168 -3.70 -5.26 -6.40
N LYS A 169 -4.20 -6.07 -7.35
CA LYS A 169 -4.10 -7.54 -7.30
C LYS A 169 -2.65 -8.01 -7.26
N LYS A 170 -1.79 -7.44 -8.11
CA LYS A 170 -0.34 -7.74 -8.12
C LYS A 170 0.32 -7.38 -6.79
N ARG A 171 -0.01 -6.21 -6.21
CA ARG A 171 0.53 -5.77 -4.93
C ARG A 171 0.03 -6.63 -3.76
N ASN A 172 -1.24 -7.01 -3.74
CA ASN A 172 -1.80 -7.94 -2.75
C ASN A 172 -1.14 -9.32 -2.82
N LYS A 173 -0.88 -9.84 -4.03
CA LYS A 173 -0.14 -11.11 -4.18
C LYS A 173 1.28 -11.01 -3.60
N LYS A 174 1.96 -9.88 -3.77
CA LYS A 174 3.28 -9.64 -3.15
C LYS A 174 3.17 -9.54 -1.63
N ASN A 175 2.19 -8.81 -1.10
CA ASN A 175 1.99 -8.69 0.34
C ASN A 175 1.76 -10.05 1.00
N LYS A 176 0.97 -10.93 0.38
CA LYS A 176 0.76 -12.30 0.86
C LYS A 176 2.04 -13.15 0.89
N LYS A 177 2.97 -12.90 -0.03
CA LYS A 177 4.23 -13.67 -0.15
C LYS A 177 5.37 -13.11 0.67
N GLU A 178 5.42 -11.79 0.87
CA GLU A 178 6.57 -11.09 1.45
C GLU A 178 6.28 -10.49 2.83
N ILE A 179 5.04 -10.01 3.07
CA ILE A 179 4.71 -9.25 4.29
C ILE A 179 4.05 -10.14 5.34
N LEU A 180 3.10 -10.99 4.94
CA LEU A 180 2.40 -11.86 5.90
C LEU A 180 3.34 -12.86 6.59
N PRO A 181 4.22 -13.60 5.88
CA PRO A 181 5.14 -14.52 6.54
C PRO A 181 6.07 -13.79 7.52
N LEU A 182 6.52 -12.59 7.16
CA LEU A 182 7.37 -11.76 8.02
C LEU A 182 6.62 -11.29 9.29
N ILE A 183 5.32 -11.01 9.18
CA ILE A 183 4.49 -10.72 10.37
C ILE A 183 4.44 -11.95 11.28
N ASP A 184 4.23 -13.13 10.73
CA ASP A 184 4.14 -14.38 11.49
C ASP A 184 5.47 -14.69 12.19
N GLU A 185 6.61 -14.55 11.47
CA GLU A 185 7.96 -14.71 12.03
C GLU A 185 8.23 -13.72 13.18
N LEU A 186 7.84 -12.45 13.02
CA LEU A 186 7.98 -11.44 14.08
C LEU A 186 7.05 -11.70 15.27
N GLN A 187 5.88 -12.30 15.07
CA GLN A 187 4.97 -12.66 16.15
C GLN A 187 5.52 -13.81 16.99
N ASN A 188 6.18 -14.78 16.36
CA ASN A 188 6.86 -15.89 17.04
C ASN A 188 8.05 -15.44 17.90
N LEU A 189 8.59 -14.23 17.70
CA LEU A 189 9.65 -13.66 18.54
C LEU A 189 9.13 -13.04 19.86
N ILE A 190 7.83 -12.74 19.94
CA ILE A 190 7.23 -12.10 21.12
C ILE A 190 6.41 -13.10 21.95
N ASN A 191 5.97 -14.20 21.33
CA ASN A 191 5.25 -15.31 21.97
C ASN A 191 6.24 -16.32 22.54
#